data_AF-A0A2V7Q627-F1
#
_entry.id   AF-A0A2V7Q627-F1
#
_cell.length_a   1.000
_cell.length_b   1.000
_cell.length_c   1.000
_cell.angle_alpha   90.00
_cell.angle_beta   90.00
_cell.angle_gamma   90.00
#
_symmetry.space_group_name_H-M   'P 1'
#
loop_
_entity.id
_entity.type
_entity.pdbx_description
1 polymer ?
#
loop_
_entity_poly.entity_id
_entity_poly.type
_entity_poly.pdbx_seq_one_letter_code
_entity_poly.pdbx_strand_id
1 'polypeptide(L)'
;MRVFPLLLFTLAAAACHRGAVAPINPQAEVAVSVDNQNFLDMNVFLIRGGQRIRLGTVPGLSSHILMVRPELVGYGTELRFELHPIGGRSNPISETITVRPGDVVQLTIPPN
;
A
#
# COMPACT_ATOMS: atom_id res chain seq x y z
N MET A 1 54.76 52.82 -12.16
CA MET A 1 53.33 52.82 -11.74
C MET A 1 52.89 51.38 -11.55
N ARG A 2 52.29 51.11 -10.39
CA ARG A 2 51.80 49.81 -9.93
C ARG A 2 50.39 49.56 -10.47
N VAL A 3 50.07 48.35 -10.93
CA VAL A 3 48.74 47.73 -10.78
C VAL A 3 48.90 46.21 -10.68
N PHE A 4 48.28 45.64 -9.65
CA PHE A 4 48.17 44.23 -9.23
C PHE A 4 46.67 43.85 -9.43
N PRO A 5 46.19 42.69 -8.98
CA PRO A 5 46.10 41.34 -9.56
C PRO A 5 44.63 41.05 -10.00
N LEU A 6 44.11 39.83 -10.22
CA LEU A 6 43.53 38.97 -9.17
C LEU A 6 42.94 37.72 -9.86
N LEU A 7 43.45 36.54 -9.50
CA LEU A 7 42.86 35.25 -9.86
C LEU A 7 41.48 35.09 -9.19
N LEU A 8 40.46 34.73 -9.99
CA LEU A 8 39.13 34.41 -9.50
C LEU A 8 39.04 32.91 -9.22
N PHE A 9 39.10 32.53 -7.94
CA PHE A 9 38.94 31.16 -7.46
C PHE A 9 37.45 30.89 -7.23
N THR A 10 36.80 30.16 -8.14
CA THR A 10 35.38 29.78 -8.02
C THR A 10 35.24 28.56 -7.09
N LEU A 11 34.83 28.79 -5.85
CA LEU A 11 34.39 27.74 -4.92
C LEU A 11 33.02 27.19 -5.36
N ALA A 12 32.98 25.96 -5.88
CA ALA A 12 31.74 25.24 -6.10
C ALA A 12 31.30 24.57 -4.79
N ALA A 13 30.31 25.14 -4.11
CA ALA A 13 29.68 24.52 -2.95
C ALA A 13 28.70 23.43 -3.41
N ALA A 14 29.12 22.16 -3.37
CA ALA A 14 28.23 21.02 -3.53
C ALA A 14 27.38 20.85 -2.26
N ALA A 15 26.22 21.48 -2.21
CA ALA A 15 25.25 21.27 -1.15
C ALA A 15 24.58 19.89 -1.33
N CYS A 16 25.05 18.89 -0.58
CA CYS A 16 24.40 17.59 -0.50
C CYS A 16 23.03 17.74 0.19
N HIS A 17 21.96 17.91 -0.59
CA HIS A 17 20.60 17.72 -0.11
C HIS A 17 20.39 16.24 0.22
N ARG A 18 20.49 15.87 1.51
CA ARG A 18 19.91 14.61 1.99
C ARG A 18 18.41 14.83 2.12
N GLY A 19 17.61 14.07 1.37
CA GLY A 19 16.15 14.06 1.53
C GLY A 19 15.80 13.59 2.94
N ALA A 20 15.02 14.39 3.68
CA ALA A 20 14.49 13.97 4.97
C ALA A 20 13.49 12.83 4.74
N VAL A 21 13.70 11.69 5.38
CA VAL A 21 12.69 10.62 5.41
C VAL A 21 11.57 11.12 6.33
N ALA A 22 10.37 11.28 5.78
CA ALA A 22 9.21 11.66 6.58
C ALA A 22 8.94 10.61 7.67
N PRO A 23 8.63 11.01 8.91
CA PRO A 23 8.24 10.07 9.95
C PRO A 23 7.02 9.25 9.51
N ILE A 24 7.02 7.94 9.80
CA ILE A 24 5.85 7.08 9.58
C ILE A 24 4.71 7.62 10.45
N ASN A 25 3.58 7.93 9.85
CA ASN A 25 2.35 8.26 10.57
C ASN A 25 1.66 6.94 10.99
N PRO A 26 1.62 6.58 12.29
CA PRO A 26 1.01 5.32 12.74
C PRO A 26 -0.51 5.29 12.53
N GLN A 27 -1.14 6.43 12.26
CA GLN A 27 -2.57 6.56 11.99
C GLN A 27 -2.89 6.55 10.50
N ALA A 28 -1.89 6.34 9.63
CA ALA A 28 -2.14 6.21 8.19
C ALA A 28 -2.84 4.88 7.89
N GLU A 29 -3.93 4.96 7.12
CA GLU A 29 -4.62 3.78 6.62
C GLU A 29 -3.76 3.02 5.61
N VAL A 30 -3.99 1.71 5.50
CA VAL A 30 -3.46 0.90 4.39
C VAL A 30 -4.54 0.78 3.34
N ALA A 31 -4.21 1.15 2.11
CA ALA A 31 -5.12 1.02 0.97
C ALA A 31 -4.94 -0.35 0.30
N VAL A 32 -6.04 -1.02 -0.02
CA VAL A 32 -6.04 -2.27 -0.78
C VAL A 32 -6.68 -1.99 -2.13
N SER A 33 -5.86 -1.88 -3.17
CA SER A 33 -6.31 -1.77 -4.56
C SER A 33 -6.65 -3.15 -5.08
N VAL A 34 -7.93 -3.46 -5.15
CA VAL A 34 -8.43 -4.74 -5.63
C VAL A 34 -8.81 -4.61 -7.10
N ASP A 35 -8.22 -5.45 -7.95
CA ASP A 35 -8.60 -5.63 -9.35
C ASP A 35 -9.35 -6.96 -9.50
N ASN A 36 -10.67 -6.88 -9.66
CA ASN A 36 -11.52 -8.05 -9.82
C ASN A 36 -11.71 -8.37 -11.30
N GLN A 37 -10.89 -9.29 -11.81
CA GLN A 37 -11.00 -9.80 -13.17
C GLN A 37 -12.02 -10.95 -13.27
N ASN A 38 -12.66 -11.32 -12.15
CA ASN A 38 -13.73 -12.30 -12.11
C ASN A 38 -15.07 -11.67 -12.49
N PHE A 39 -15.96 -12.45 -13.10
CA PHE A 39 -17.33 -12.02 -13.42
C PHE A 39 -18.19 -11.85 -12.16
N LEU A 40 -17.96 -12.65 -11.13
CA LEU A 40 -18.73 -12.56 -9.89
C LEU A 40 -18.27 -11.37 -9.04
N ASP A 41 -19.23 -10.72 -8.40
CA ASP A 41 -18.97 -9.77 -7.32
C ASP A 41 -18.26 -10.48 -6.16
N MET A 42 -17.33 -9.79 -5.52
CA MET A 42 -16.47 -10.36 -4.48
C MET A 42 -16.62 -9.60 -3.18
N ASN A 43 -16.94 -10.31 -2.10
CA ASN A 43 -16.76 -9.79 -0.75
C ASN A 43 -15.32 -10.01 -0.32
N VAL A 44 -14.64 -8.94 0.09
CA VAL A 44 -13.24 -8.98 0.52
C VAL A 44 -13.16 -8.90 2.04
N PHE A 45 -12.46 -9.84 2.65
CA PHE A 45 -12.24 -9.91 4.09
C PHE A 45 -10.76 -9.88 4.41
N LEU A 46 -10.40 -9.19 5.48
CA LEU A 46 -9.11 -9.34 6.15
C LEU A 46 -9.19 -10.49 7.17
N ILE A 47 -8.24 -11.41 7.13
CA ILE A 47 -8.04 -12.45 8.15
C ILE A 47 -6.97 -11.98 9.13
N ARG A 48 -7.31 -11.89 10.43
CA ARG A 48 -6.37 -11.53 11.49
C ARG A 48 -6.76 -12.20 12.81
N GLY A 49 -5.81 -12.87 13.47
CA GLY A 49 -6.05 -13.46 14.80
C GLY A 49 -7.25 -14.43 14.85
N GLY A 50 -7.50 -15.18 13.77
CA GLY A 50 -8.66 -16.06 13.65
C GLY A 50 -9.99 -15.36 13.37
N GLN A 51 -10.01 -14.02 13.31
CA GLN A 51 -11.19 -13.24 12.94
C GLN A 51 -11.18 -12.91 11.45
N ARG A 52 -12.38 -12.80 10.88
CA ARG A 52 -12.64 -12.30 9.53
C ARG A 52 -13.31 -10.94 9.61
N ILE A 53 -12.65 -9.91 9.11
CA ILE A 53 -13.13 -8.53 9.13
C ILE A 53 -13.50 -8.15 7.71
N ARG A 54 -14.77 -7.82 7.46
CA ARG A 54 -15.23 -7.42 6.13
C ARG A 54 -14.69 -6.03 5.78
N LEU A 55 -14.00 -5.92 4.64
CA LEU A 55 -13.52 -4.64 4.11
C LEU A 55 -14.54 -4.02 3.15
N GLY A 56 -15.14 -4.83 2.27
CA GLY A 56 -16.13 -4.32 1.32
C GLY A 56 -16.56 -5.35 0.27
N THR A 57 -17.31 -4.86 -0.71
CA THR A 57 -17.65 -5.58 -1.95
C THR A 57 -16.95 -4.92 -3.12
N VAL A 58 -16.40 -5.74 -4.01
CA VAL A 58 -15.84 -5.32 -5.29
C VAL A 58 -16.68 -5.95 -6.39
N PRO A 59 -17.40 -5.15 -7.21
CA PRO A 59 -18.17 -5.67 -8.33
C PRO A 59 -17.32 -6.50 -9.30
N GLY A 60 -17.96 -7.41 -10.03
CA GLY A 60 -17.33 -8.16 -11.10
C GLY A 60 -16.73 -7.23 -12.17
N LEU A 61 -15.60 -7.64 -12.75
CA LEU A 61 -14.91 -6.93 -13.84
C LEU A 61 -14.62 -5.45 -13.51
N SER A 62 -14.20 -5.17 -12.28
CA SER A 62 -14.00 -3.80 -11.79
C SER A 62 -12.80 -3.70 -10.84
N SER A 63 -12.30 -2.49 -10.63
CA SER A 63 -11.24 -2.21 -9.65
C SER A 63 -11.73 -1.24 -8.58
N HIS A 64 -11.46 -1.54 -7.31
CA HIS A 64 -11.90 -0.76 -6.15
C HIS A 64 -10.80 -0.63 -5.11
N ILE A 65 -10.76 0.50 -4.41
CA ILE A 65 -9.88 0.69 -3.25
C ILE A 65 -10.69 0.42 -1.98
N LEU A 66 -10.18 -0.45 -1.13
CA LEU A 66 -10.71 -0.74 0.19
C LEU A 66 -9.70 -0.31 1.26
N MET A 67 -10.16 0.39 2.29
CA MET A 67 -9.28 0.87 3.35
C MET A 67 -9.23 -0.12 4.51
N VAL A 68 -8.02 -0.42 4.99
CA VAL A 68 -7.79 -1.12 6.24
C VAL A 68 -7.58 -0.07 7.32
N ARG A 69 -8.42 -0.12 8.35
CA ARG A 69 -8.38 0.84 9.45
C ARG A 69 -7.03 0.79 10.19
N PRO A 70 -6.51 1.93 10.67
CA PRO A 70 -5.18 1.99 11.28
C PRO A 70 -5.05 1.13 12.54
N GLU A 71 -6.14 0.91 13.30
CA GLU A 71 -6.11 0.08 14.51
C GLU A 71 -5.80 -1.40 14.22
N LEU A 72 -5.94 -1.82 12.95
CA LEU A 72 -5.62 -3.17 12.50
C LEU A 72 -4.18 -3.29 12.00
N VAL A 73 -3.47 -2.17 11.82
CA VAL A 73 -2.14 -2.07 11.21
C VAL A 73 -1.14 -1.47 12.20
N GLY A 74 -0.31 -2.33 12.80
CA GLY A 74 0.92 -1.94 13.48
C GLY A 74 2.17 -2.03 12.57
N TYR A 75 3.35 -1.83 13.16
CA TYR A 75 4.62 -1.99 12.45
C TYR A 75 4.86 -3.46 12.05
N GLY A 76 4.96 -3.72 10.75
CA GLY A 76 5.24 -5.07 10.23
C GLY A 76 4.07 -6.03 10.38
N THR A 77 2.83 -5.52 10.26
CA THR A 77 1.64 -6.36 10.39
C THR A 77 1.53 -7.28 9.18
N GLU A 78 1.29 -8.56 9.44
CA GLU A 78 0.98 -9.55 8.42
C GLU A 78 -0.53 -9.55 8.13
N LEU A 79 -0.89 -9.34 6.87
CA LEU A 79 -2.25 -9.37 6.38
C LEU A 79 -2.46 -10.55 5.44
N ARG A 80 -3.65 -11.14 5.50
CA ARG A 80 -4.15 -12.12 4.52
C ARG A 80 -5.56 -11.76 4.15
N PHE A 81 -5.91 -11.91 2.88
CA PHE A 81 -7.22 -11.55 2.36
C PHE A 81 -7.98 -12.80 1.95
N GLU A 82 -9.21 -12.96 2.43
CA GLU A 82 -10.13 -13.97 1.93
C GLU A 82 -11.11 -13.31 0.96
N LEU A 83 -11.25 -13.94 -0.20
CA LEU A 83 -12.18 -13.52 -1.25
C LEU A 83 -13.38 -14.45 -1.22
N HIS A 84 -14.58 -13.90 -1.09
CA HIS A 84 -15.82 -14.67 -1.09
C HIS A 84 -16.71 -14.23 -2.26
N PRO A 85 -16.79 -15.02 -3.35
CA PRO A 85 -17.63 -14.72 -4.49
C PRO A 85 -19.10 -14.78 -4.12
N ILE A 86 -19.88 -13.77 -4.53
CA ILE A 86 -21.33 -13.78 -4.38
C ILE A 86 -21.90 -14.75 -5.41
N GLY A 87 -22.55 -15.82 -4.93
CA GLY A 87 -23.08 -16.90 -5.78
C GLY A 87 -22.06 -17.99 -6.14
N GLY A 88 -20.82 -17.89 -5.66
CA GLY A 88 -19.78 -18.93 -5.82
C GLY A 88 -19.65 -19.85 -4.60
N ARG A 89 -18.75 -20.84 -4.70
CA ARG A 89 -18.48 -21.83 -3.63
C ARG A 89 -17.03 -21.84 -3.12
N SER A 90 -16.11 -21.20 -3.84
CA SER A 90 -14.71 -21.12 -3.47
C SER A 90 -14.44 -19.89 -2.62
N ASN A 91 -13.54 -20.00 -1.64
CA ASN A 91 -13.06 -18.86 -0.86
C ASN A 91 -11.53 -18.80 -0.90
N PRO A 92 -10.92 -18.37 -2.02
CA PRO A 92 -9.48 -18.30 -2.09
C PRO A 92 -8.93 -17.31 -1.06
N ILE A 93 -7.78 -17.66 -0.47
CA ILE A 93 -7.07 -16.82 0.50
C ILE A 93 -5.74 -16.43 -0.13
N SER A 94 -5.37 -15.15 -0.01
CA SER A 94 -4.08 -14.65 -0.48
C SER A 94 -2.91 -15.25 0.30
N GLU A 95 -1.71 -15.02 -0.24
CA GLU A 95 -0.48 -15.10 0.54
C GLU A 95 -0.46 -14.09 1.69
N THR A 96 0.47 -14.29 2.61
CA THR A 96 0.73 -13.34 3.69
C THR A 96 1.52 -12.16 3.16
N ILE A 97 1.01 -10.95 3.41
CA ILE A 97 1.62 -9.69 2.97
C ILE A 97 1.97 -8.87 4.21
N THR A 98 3.25 -8.56 4.39
CA THR A 98 3.71 -7.67 5.47
C THR A 98 3.52 -6.22 5.04
N VAL A 99 2.83 -5.43 5.86
CA VAL A 99 2.56 -4.02 5.58
C VAL A 99 2.95 -3.10 6.74
N ARG A 100 3.02 -1.81 6.42
CA ARG A 100 3.22 -0.68 7.33
C ARG A 100 2.10 0.36 7.11
N PRO A 101 1.82 1.22 8.11
CA PRO A 101 0.88 2.32 7.95
C PRO A 101 1.22 3.17 6.72
N GLY A 102 0.22 3.44 5.88
CA GLY A 102 0.37 4.18 4.63
C GLY A 102 0.73 3.36 3.39
N ASP A 103 0.96 2.04 3.52
CA ASP A 103 1.21 1.18 2.38
C ASP A 103 -0.02 1.03 1.47
N VAL A 104 0.24 0.68 0.22
CA VAL A 104 -0.79 0.28 -0.75
C VAL A 104 -0.54 -1.17 -1.14
N VAL A 105 -1.53 -2.04 -0.91
CA VAL A 105 -1.53 -3.44 -1.31
C VAL A 105 -2.28 -3.59 -2.63
N GLN A 106 -1.70 -4.29 -3.58
CA GLN A 106 -2.36 -4.67 -4.83
C GLN A 106 -2.85 -6.11 -4.72
N LEU A 107 -4.14 -6.31 -5.00
CA LEU A 107 -4.77 -7.62 -4.97
C LEU A 107 -5.47 -7.86 -6.30
N THR A 108 -5.03 -8.87 -7.05
CA THR A 108 -5.68 -9.27 -8.30
C THR A 108 -6.49 -10.55 -8.06
N ILE A 109 -7.78 -10.50 -8.41
CA ILE A 109 -8.67 -11.66 -8.39
C ILE A 109 -8.74 -12.18 -9.82
N PRO A 110 -8.18 -13.37 -10.12
CA PRO A 110 -8.16 -13.88 -11.48
C PRO A 110 -9.56 -14.28 -11.98
N PRO A 111 -9.76 -14.35 -13.30
CA PRO A 111 -10.94 -14.97 -13.87
C PRO A 111 -11.04 -16.45 -13.44
N ASN A 112 -12.27 -16.94 -13.23
CA ASN A 112 -12.57 -18.36 -13.01
C ASN A 112 -12.90 -19.05 -14.32
#